data_AF-A0AAP0Z049-F1
#
_entry.id   AF-A0AAP0Z049-F1
#
_cell.length_a   1.000
_cell.length_b   1.000
_cell.length_c   1.000
_cell.angle_alpha   90.00
_cell.angle_beta   90.00
_cell.angle_gamma   90.00
#
_symmetry.space_group_name_H-M   'P 1'
#
loop_
_entity.id
_entity.type
_entity.pdbx_description
1 polymer ?
#
loop_
_entity_poly.entity_id
_entity_poly.type
_entity_poly.pdbx_seq_one_letter_code
_entity_poly.pdbx_strand_id
1 'polypeptide(L)'
;MYGTPNELCIQLLKQFAPGERMSLIVWTSANVSDVLDGEGITPEEADEINANISELDSVHEYGAGEETLRAMLENVRESARADREVRV
;
A
#
# COMPACT_ATOMS: atom_id res chain seq x y z
N MET A 1 2.00 -5.47 6.26
CA MET A 1 1.01 -4.60 6.93
C MET A 1 0.70 -5.15 8.32
N TYR A 2 0.61 -4.34 9.38
CA TYR A 2 0.17 -4.84 10.70
C TYR A 2 -1.36 -4.80 10.74
N GLY A 3 -1.99 -5.96 10.52
CA GLY A 3 -3.42 -6.11 10.21
C GLY A 3 -4.36 -5.17 10.98
N THR A 4 -4.33 -5.19 12.31
CA THR A 4 -5.19 -4.35 13.16
C THR A 4 -4.41 -3.25 13.90
N PRO A 5 -5.08 -2.14 14.29
CA PRO A 5 -4.46 -1.09 15.11
C PRO A 5 -3.84 -1.62 16.41
N ASN A 6 -4.44 -2.64 17.02
CA ASN A 6 -3.92 -3.22 18.25
C ASN A 6 -2.62 -4.01 18.02
N GLU A 7 -2.54 -4.78 16.93
CA GLU A 7 -1.31 -5.49 16.55
C GLU A 7 -0.18 -4.52 16.21
N LEU A 8 -0.51 -3.42 15.53
CA LEU A 8 0.43 -2.31 15.30
C LEU A 8 0.95 -1.74 16.63
N CYS A 9 0.06 -1.40 17.56
CA CYS A 9 0.45 -0.88 18.88
C CYS A 9 1.38 -1.84 19.64
N ILE A 10 1.08 -3.15 19.63
CA ILE A 10 1.93 -4.16 20.27
C ILE A 10 3.34 -4.18 19.66
N GLN A 11 3.45 -4.05 18.35
CA GLN A 11 4.75 -4.05 17.67
C GLN A 11 5.53 -2.77 17.92
N LEU A 12 4.87 -1.61 17.89
CA LEU A 12 5.49 -0.33 18.23
C LEU A 12 6.04 -0.34 19.67
N LEU A 13 5.31 -0.89 20.63
CA LEU A 13 5.76 -1.02 22.02
C LEU A 13 6.95 -1.98 22.20
N LYS A 14 7.18 -2.91 21.26
CA LYS A 14 8.36 -3.79 21.28
C LYS A 14 9.60 -3.10 20.70
N GLN A 15 9.41 -2.21 19.73
CA GLN A 15 10.51 -1.59 18.99
C GLN A 15 10.99 -0.27 19.58
N PHE A 16 10.10 0.50 20.20
CA PHE A 16 10.38 1.87 20.62
C PHE A 16 10.20 2.06 22.13
N ALA A 17 11.03 2.92 22.72
CA ALA A 17 10.96 3.20 24.14
C ALA A 17 9.76 4.11 24.48
N PRO A 18 9.17 3.98 25.69
CA PRO A 18 8.16 4.92 26.15
C PRO A 18 8.69 6.37 26.14
N GLY A 19 7.99 7.27 25.45
CA GLY A 19 8.37 8.68 25.32
C GLY A 19 9.31 9.00 24.15
N GLU A 20 9.72 8.00 23.37
CA GLU A 20 10.43 8.20 22.12
C GLU A 20 9.52 8.85 21.06
N ARG A 21 10.04 9.85 20.35
CA ARG A 21 9.28 10.50 19.27
C ARG A 21 9.33 9.64 18.02
N MET A 22 8.16 9.34 17.49
CA MET A 22 8.02 8.54 16.27
C MET A 22 7.14 9.28 15.26
N SER A 23 7.37 8.99 13.98
CA SER A 23 6.46 9.35 12.90
C SER A 23 5.98 8.07 12.23
N LEU A 24 4.68 8.01 11.92
CA LEU A 24 4.06 6.84 11.28
C LEU A 24 3.48 7.26 9.94
N ILE A 25 3.76 6.48 8.90
CA ILE A 25 3.13 6.61 7.59
C ILE A 25 2.08 5.50 7.50
N VAL A 26 0.82 5.89 7.32
CA VAL A 26 -0.31 4.96 7.25
C VAL A 26 -0.94 5.07 5.86
N TRP A 27 -1.06 3.93 5.20
CA TRP A 27 -1.77 3.81 3.93
C TRP A 27 -3.14 3.16 4.14
N THR A 28 -4.11 3.67 3.41
CA THR A 28 -5.44 3.09 3.27
C THR A 28 -5.80 3.07 1.79
N SER A 29 -6.71 2.18 1.39
CA SER A 29 -7.21 2.14 0.02
C SER A 29 -7.81 3.49 -0.41
N ALA A 30 -8.46 4.21 0.52
CA ALA A 30 -8.93 5.57 0.26
C ALA A 30 -7.80 6.53 -0.10
N ASN A 31 -6.64 6.46 0.58
CA ASN A 31 -5.49 7.28 0.22
C ASN A 31 -4.92 6.91 -1.15
N VAL A 32 -4.93 5.64 -1.51
CA VAL A 32 -4.52 5.19 -2.85
C VAL A 32 -5.47 5.76 -3.91
N SER A 33 -6.79 5.66 -3.68
CA SER A 33 -7.80 6.23 -4.57
C SER A 33 -7.65 7.75 -4.71
N ASP A 34 -7.43 8.48 -3.62
CA ASP A 34 -7.28 9.94 -3.65
C ASP A 34 -6.04 10.37 -4.47
N VAL A 35 -4.92 9.65 -4.33
CA VAL A 35 -3.68 9.95 -5.08
C VAL A 35 -3.83 9.61 -6.57
N LEU A 36 -4.63 8.59 -6.90
CA LEU A 36 -4.80 8.07 -8.27
C LEU A 36 -6.18 8.41 -8.88
N ASP A 37 -6.91 9.38 -8.33
CA ASP A 37 -8.26 9.75 -8.77
C ASP A 37 -8.31 10.09 -10.28
N GLY A 38 -7.25 10.71 -10.79
CA GLY A 38 -7.10 11.04 -12.21
C GLY A 38 -6.88 9.84 -13.15
N GLU A 39 -6.57 8.65 -12.62
CA GLU A 39 -6.21 7.45 -13.39
C GLU A 39 -7.37 6.45 -13.56
N GLY A 40 -8.57 6.82 -13.09
CA GLY A 40 -9.77 6.00 -13.18
C GLY A 40 -9.64 4.66 -12.43
N ILE A 41 -8.99 4.70 -11.27
CA ILE A 41 -8.74 3.52 -10.44
C ILE A 41 -10.04 2.94 -9.86
N THR A 42 -10.17 1.62 -9.84
CA THR A 42 -11.30 0.96 -9.17
C THR A 42 -11.02 0.71 -7.68
N PRO A 43 -12.06 0.51 -6.84
CA PRO A 43 -11.87 0.15 -5.44
C PRO A 43 -11.02 -1.11 -5.26
N GLU A 44 -11.20 -2.11 -6.13
CA GLU A 44 -10.44 -3.36 -6.10
C GLU A 44 -8.96 -3.14 -6.44
N GLU A 45 -8.67 -2.32 -7.46
CA GLU A 45 -7.29 -1.93 -7.80
C GLU A 45 -6.63 -1.17 -6.63
N ALA A 46 -7.37 -0.30 -5.94
CA ALA A 46 -6.86 0.44 -4.79
C ALA A 46 -6.57 -0.47 -3.59
N ASP A 47 -7.41 -1.46 -3.33
CA ASP A 47 -7.19 -2.49 -2.30
C ASP A 47 -5.96 -3.34 -2.60
N GLU A 48 -5.80 -3.77 -3.86
CA GLU A 48 -4.66 -4.56 -4.31
C GLU A 48 -3.35 -3.78 -4.20
N ILE A 49 -3.33 -2.52 -4.64
CA ILE A 49 -2.17 -1.64 -4.48
C ILE A 49 -1.84 -1.44 -3.00
N ASN A 50 -2.83 -1.20 -2.15
CA ASN A 50 -2.61 -1.02 -0.71
C ASN A 50 -1.99 -2.29 -0.07
N ALA A 51 -2.41 -3.48 -0.51
CA ALA A 51 -1.76 -4.72 -0.11
C ALA A 51 -0.30 -4.80 -0.58
N ASN A 52 -0.04 -4.46 -1.85
CA ASN A 52 1.29 -4.50 -2.47
C ASN A 52 2.28 -3.51 -1.84
N ILE A 53 1.83 -2.32 -1.42
CA ILE A 53 2.66 -1.34 -0.66
C ILE A 53 3.29 -2.02 0.57
N SER A 54 2.56 -2.96 1.17
CA SER A 54 2.97 -3.61 2.40
C SER A 54 4.02 -4.72 2.21
N GLU A 55 4.25 -5.15 0.97
CA GLU A 55 5.25 -6.16 0.59
C GLU A 55 6.58 -5.54 0.12
N LEU A 56 6.59 -4.24 -0.11
CA LEU A 56 7.79 -3.54 -0.52
C LEU A 56 8.71 -3.28 0.68
N ASP A 57 9.94 -3.80 0.62
CA ASP A 57 10.94 -3.60 1.68
C ASP A 57 11.43 -2.14 1.79
N SER A 58 11.41 -1.36 0.70
CA SER A 58 11.97 0.00 0.65
C SER A 58 11.05 1.10 1.18
N VAL A 59 9.76 0.82 1.40
CA VAL A 59 8.75 1.83 1.77
C VAL A 59 8.75 2.16 3.27
N HIS A 60 9.44 1.34 4.06
CA HIS A 60 9.42 1.42 5.52
C HIS A 60 9.95 2.75 6.07
N GLU A 61 10.79 3.47 5.31
CA GLU A 61 11.42 4.72 5.76
C GLU A 61 10.75 5.98 5.20
N TYR A 62 10.22 5.94 3.97
CA TYR A 62 9.76 7.15 3.25
C TYR A 62 8.33 7.10 2.72
N GLY A 63 7.61 5.97 2.82
CA GLY A 63 6.30 5.85 2.17
C GLY A 63 6.40 5.65 0.66
N ALA A 64 5.27 5.36 0.01
CA ALA A 64 5.18 5.22 -1.45
C ALA A 64 4.81 6.58 -2.06
N GLY A 65 5.58 7.03 -3.05
CA GLY A 65 5.24 8.25 -3.80
C GLY A 65 4.18 8.01 -4.86
N GLU A 66 3.60 9.08 -5.39
CA GLU A 66 2.62 9.02 -6.48
C GLU A 66 3.13 8.24 -7.70
N GLU A 67 4.39 8.48 -8.13
CA GLU A 67 4.99 7.74 -9.24
C GLU A 67 5.08 6.23 -8.95
N THR A 68 5.37 5.86 -7.70
CA THR A 68 5.37 4.46 -7.27
C THR A 68 3.98 3.86 -7.36
N LEU A 69 2.94 4.59 -6.92
CA LEU A 69 1.56 4.13 -7.00
C LEU A 69 1.08 3.99 -8.46
N ARG A 70 1.47 4.90 -9.35
CA ARG A 70 1.17 4.78 -10.79
C ARG A 70 1.83 3.56 -11.41
N ALA A 71 3.09 3.31 -11.08
CA ALA A 71 3.79 2.10 -11.56
C ALA A 71 3.13 0.81 -11.04
N MET A 72 2.68 0.81 -9.77
CA MET A 72 1.91 -0.31 -9.22
C MET A 72 0.58 -0.52 -9.94
N LEU A 73 -0.15 0.56 -10.24
CA LEU A 73 -1.41 0.48 -10.97
C LEU A 73 -1.24 -0.14 -12.36
N GLU A 74 -0.19 0.25 -13.09
CA GLU A 74 0.10 -0.36 -14.38
C GLU A 74 0.40 -1.85 -14.24
N ASN A 75 1.22 -2.25 -13.26
CA ASN A 75 1.53 -3.66 -13.01
C ASN A 75 0.27 -4.50 -12.66
N VAL A 76 -0.63 -3.95 -11.84
CA VAL A 76 -1.91 -4.59 -11.49
C VAL A 76 -2.75 -4.81 -12.75
N ARG A 77 -2.87 -3.78 -13.60
CA ARG A 77 -3.64 -3.85 -14.85
C ARG A 77 -3.04 -4.81 -15.87
N GLU A 78 -1.72 -4.80 -16.03
CA GLU A 78 -1.00 -5.74 -16.90
C GLU A 78 -1.18 -7.19 -16.43
N SER A 79 -1.04 -7.45 -15.13
CA SER A 79 -1.26 -8.78 -14.55
C SER A 79 -2.70 -9.26 -14.80
N ALA A 80 -3.69 -8.40 -14.61
CA ALA A 80 -5.10 -8.71 -14.89
C ALA A 80 -5.40 -8.94 -16.39
N ARG A 81 -4.59 -8.37 -17.31
CA ARG A 81 -4.68 -8.65 -18.76
C ARG A 81 -4.04 -9.99 -19.09
N ALA A 82 -2.85 -10.27 -18.57
CA ALA A 82 -2.15 -11.53 -18.78
C ALA A 82 -2.98 -12.73 -18.28
N ASP A 83 -3.60 -12.61 -17.11
CA ASP A 83 -4.48 -13.64 -16.54
C ASP A 83 -5.71 -13.93 -17.42
N ARG A 84 -6.20 -12.91 -18.15
CA ARG A 84 -7.29 -13.08 -19.12
C ARG A 84 -6.81 -13.82 -20.37
N GLU A 85 -5.62 -13.51 -20.89
CA GLU A 85 -5.08 -14.16 -22.10
C GLU A 85 -4.74 -15.63 -21.88
N VAL A 86 -4.28 -16.01 -20.69
CA VAL A 86 -3.97 -17.42 -20.35
C VAL A 86 -5.22 -18.30 -20.21
N ARG A 87 -6.39 -17.69 -19.94
CA ARG A 87 -7.66 -18.40 -19.73
C ARG A 87 -8.51 -18.56 -21.01
N VAL A 88 -8.02 -18.09 -22.17
CA VAL A 88 -8.69 -18.19 -23.48
C VAL A 88 -8.21 -19.40 -24.26
#